data_AF-A0A952XLZ3-F1
#
_entry.id   AF-A0A952XLZ3-F1
#
_cell.length_a   1.000
_cell.length_b   1.000
_cell.length_c   1.000
_cell.angle_alpha   90.00
_cell.angle_beta   90.00
_cell.angle_gamma   90.00
#
_symmetry.space_group_name_H-M   'P 1'
#
loop_
_entity.id
_entity.type
_entity.pdbx_description
1 polymer ?
#
loop_
_entity_poly.entity_id
_entity_poly.type
_entity_poly.pdbx_seq_one_letter_code
_entity_poly.pdbx_strand_id
1 'polypeptide(L)'
;MSIAEMEPVIGLRSKTGKRIGDDRIRLLEAVDLLGSISGAARAVGLTYKAAWDAIAALNNLAEHPLVVARTGGRVGGGAVLTEDGRRLLASMHWLQAELQRLSAASAARLDQQNLAGRDGFAPVLSWRFVMKTSARNMLRCKVVEVKRGPVSAEVILSVTDGIRLVAIITGESVASLGLEPGKEVFALIKSTFVLLAPEGQTGRTSARNVVPGTVARHVEGAVNSEIVLAIGGGKTIAAIITKESAETLGFKVGDRACALIKASHIILAVE
;
A
#
# COMPACT_ATOMS: atom_id res chain seq x y z
N MET A 1 5.85 -9.15 0.33
CA MET A 1 6.61 -8.93 1.58
C MET A 1 6.01 -9.83 2.64
N SER A 2 6.79 -10.77 3.19
CA SER A 2 6.26 -11.76 4.14
C SER A 2 5.88 -11.08 5.44
N ILE A 3 4.80 -11.53 6.10
CA ILE A 3 4.42 -11.05 7.43
C ILE A 3 5.55 -11.28 8.45
N ALA A 4 6.40 -12.29 8.22
CA ALA A 4 7.57 -12.56 9.05
C ALA A 4 8.64 -11.44 8.97
N GLU A 5 8.58 -10.58 7.95
CA GLU A 5 9.51 -9.47 7.71
C GLU A 5 8.92 -8.10 8.13
N MET A 6 7.69 -8.08 8.65
CA MET A 6 7.04 -6.84 9.10
C MET A 6 7.41 -6.51 10.55
N GLU A 7 7.92 -5.30 10.77
CA GLU A 7 8.20 -4.77 12.10
C GLU A 7 6.96 -4.04 12.68
N PRO A 8 6.43 -4.46 13.84
CA PRO A 8 5.33 -3.75 14.48
C PRO A 8 5.82 -2.42 15.06
N VAL A 9 5.31 -1.31 14.55
CA VAL A 9 5.62 0.04 15.09
C VAL A 9 4.51 0.49 16.03
N ILE A 10 4.85 0.69 17.30
CA ILE A 10 3.97 1.34 18.29
C ILE A 10 4.05 2.85 18.09
N GLY A 11 2.90 3.49 17.90
CA GLY A 11 2.81 4.94 17.90
C GLY A 11 1.43 5.40 18.33
N LEU A 12 1.37 6.43 19.15
CA LEU A 12 0.13 7.16 19.37
C LEU A 12 -0.15 7.99 18.11
N ARG A 13 -1.41 8.16 17.73
CA ARG A 13 -1.77 9.01 16.58
C ARG A 13 -2.55 10.20 17.09
N SER A 14 -2.19 11.41 16.66
CA SER A 14 -3.05 12.58 16.89
C SER A 14 -4.40 12.35 16.23
N LYS A 15 -5.46 13.06 16.66
CA LYS A 15 -6.76 13.03 15.96
C LYS A 15 -6.66 13.42 14.48
N THR A 16 -5.61 14.17 14.11
CA THR A 16 -5.29 14.58 12.72
C THR A 16 -4.49 13.55 11.93
N GLY A 17 -4.18 12.40 12.52
CA GLY A 17 -3.52 11.31 11.82
C GLY A 17 -1.99 11.33 11.88
N LYS A 18 -1.34 12.24 12.62
CA LYS A 18 0.14 12.25 12.73
C LYS A 18 0.59 11.14 13.68
N ARG A 19 1.52 10.27 13.24
CA ARG A 19 2.20 9.31 14.12
C ARG A 19 3.04 10.09 15.14
N ILE A 20 2.92 9.72 16.40
CA ILE A 20 3.60 10.31 17.55
C ILE A 20 4.39 9.17 18.19
N GLY A 21 5.71 9.33 18.34
CA GLY A 21 6.53 8.45 19.17
C GLY A 21 7.80 7.91 18.49
N ASP A 22 7.73 7.42 17.25
CA ASP A 22 8.85 6.75 16.56
C ASP A 22 10.08 7.69 16.41
N ASP A 23 9.86 8.90 15.90
CA ASP A 23 10.91 9.91 15.73
C ASP A 23 11.55 10.34 17.06
N ARG A 24 10.83 10.20 18.19
CA ARG A 24 11.32 10.59 19.52
C ARG A 24 12.20 9.52 20.13
N ILE A 25 11.85 8.24 19.97
CA ILE A 25 12.67 7.12 20.43
C ILE A 25 13.98 7.07 19.64
N ARG A 26 13.92 7.18 18.30
CA ARG A 26 15.12 7.27 17.46
C ARG A 26 16.01 8.45 17.81
N LEU A 27 15.40 9.59 18.18
CA LEU A 27 16.16 10.76 18.61
C LEU A 27 16.90 10.49 19.94
N LEU A 28 16.25 9.83 20.91
CA LEU A 28 16.91 9.45 22.17
C LEU A 28 18.05 8.45 21.93
N GLU A 29 17.84 7.41 21.11
CA GLU A 29 18.88 6.44 20.72
C GLU A 29 20.07 7.12 20.04
N ALA A 30 19.80 8.06 19.13
CA ALA A 30 20.86 8.81 18.45
C ALA A 30 21.60 9.75 19.40
N VAL A 31 20.95 10.29 20.45
CA VAL A 31 21.63 11.03 21.52
C VAL A 31 22.51 10.10 22.35
N ASP A 32 22.06 8.88 22.68
CA ASP A 32 22.86 7.89 23.42
C ASP A 32 24.17 7.57 22.68
N LEU A 33 24.04 7.32 21.38
CA LEU A 33 25.15 6.87 20.55
C LEU A 33 26.14 8.00 20.24
N LEU A 34 25.63 9.20 19.93
CA LEU A 34 26.44 10.30 19.39
C LEU A 34 26.87 11.32 20.44
N GLY A 35 26.26 11.30 21.63
CA GLY A 35 26.56 12.24 22.71
C GLY A 35 26.28 13.71 22.38
N SER A 36 25.43 13.98 21.38
CA SER A 36 25.16 15.32 20.87
C SER A 36 23.76 15.43 20.26
N ILE A 37 23.03 16.50 20.61
CA ILE A 37 21.71 16.78 20.04
C ILE A 37 21.83 17.17 18.56
N SER A 38 22.88 17.90 18.18
CA SER A 38 23.12 18.27 16.77
C SER A 38 23.58 17.08 15.91
N GLY A 39 24.30 16.13 16.52
CA GLY A 39 24.61 14.83 15.90
C GLY A 39 23.35 14.01 15.70
N ALA A 40 22.55 13.85 16.76
CA ALA A 40 21.32 13.08 16.75
C ALA A 40 20.31 13.63 15.74
N ALA A 41 20.10 14.95 15.70
CA ALA A 41 19.19 15.61 14.76
C ALA A 41 19.52 15.25 13.30
N ARG A 42 20.80 15.27 12.92
CA ARG A 42 21.24 14.90 11.57
C ARG A 42 21.01 13.42 11.27
N ALA A 43 21.28 12.54 12.23
CA ALA A 43 21.09 11.10 12.07
C ALA A 43 19.62 10.72 11.86
N VAL A 44 18.68 11.42 12.50
CA VAL A 44 17.24 11.15 12.38
C VAL A 44 16.51 12.04 11.36
N GLY A 45 17.22 12.88 10.61
CA GLY A 45 16.64 13.74 9.58
C GLY A 45 15.82 14.94 10.10
N LEU A 46 16.06 15.38 11.33
CA LEU A 46 15.40 16.54 11.95
C LEU A 46 16.26 17.80 11.86
N THR A 47 15.61 18.97 11.84
CA THR A 47 16.32 20.23 12.09
C THR A 47 16.80 20.27 13.55
N TYR A 48 17.92 20.95 13.80
CA TYR A 48 18.45 21.10 15.17
C TYR A 48 17.39 21.63 16.14
N LYS A 49 16.63 22.65 15.72
CA LYS A 49 15.52 23.22 16.51
C LYS A 49 14.44 22.16 16.80
N ALA A 50 14.02 21.38 15.81
CA ALA A 50 13.00 20.35 16.00
C ALA A 50 13.47 19.24 16.96
N ALA A 51 14.75 18.85 16.91
CA ALA A 51 15.33 17.90 17.85
C ALA A 51 15.40 18.47 19.27
N TRP A 52 15.81 19.73 19.41
CA TRP A 52 15.83 20.42 20.71
C TRP A 52 14.44 20.52 21.33
N ASP A 53 13.44 20.98 20.56
CA ASP A 53 12.05 21.09 21.01
C ASP A 53 11.47 19.71 21.40
N ALA A 54 11.83 18.65 20.66
CA ALA A 54 11.40 17.29 20.98
C ALA A 54 12.00 16.77 22.29
N ILE A 55 13.29 17.01 22.54
CA ILE A 55 13.96 16.63 23.79
C ILE A 55 13.41 17.43 24.97
N ALA A 56 13.21 18.75 24.82
CA ALA A 56 12.59 19.57 25.84
C ALA A 56 11.18 19.07 26.20
N ALA A 57 10.38 18.72 25.19
CA ALA A 57 9.06 18.14 25.42
C ALA A 57 9.12 16.78 26.14
N LEU A 58 10.11 15.93 25.82
CA LEU A 58 10.31 14.64 26.49
C LEU A 58 10.72 14.81 27.95
N ASN A 59 11.64 15.72 28.25
CA ASN A 59 12.06 16.03 29.61
C ASN A 59 10.89 16.57 30.45
N ASN A 60 10.04 17.43 29.87
CA ASN A 60 8.88 17.98 30.56
C ASN A 60 7.79 16.94 30.86
N LEU A 61 7.76 15.83 30.11
CA LEU A 61 6.79 14.75 30.31
C LEU A 61 7.27 13.72 31.34
N ALA A 62 8.57 13.68 31.62
CA ALA A 62 9.16 12.74 32.56
C ALA A 62 9.27 13.37 33.95
N GLU A 63 9.15 12.55 35.00
CA GLU A 63 9.36 13.00 36.38
C GLU A 63 10.79 13.52 36.60
N HIS A 64 11.76 12.94 35.90
CA HIS A 64 13.14 13.38 35.86
C HIS A 64 13.59 13.57 34.40
N PRO A 65 14.52 14.51 34.11
CA PRO A 65 15.00 14.73 32.75
C PRO A 65 15.52 13.43 32.13
N LEU A 66 15.13 13.14 30.88
CA LEU A 66 15.58 11.97 30.13
C LEU A 66 16.91 12.24 29.43
N VAL A 67 17.16 13.50 29.02
CA VAL A 67 18.42 13.96 28.42
C VAL A 67 18.91 15.18 29.16
N VAL A 68 20.20 15.21 29.48
CA VAL A 68 20.86 16.37 30.08
C VAL A 68 22.02 16.85 29.22
N ALA A 69 22.23 18.17 29.22
CA ALA A 69 23.40 18.74 28.58
C ALA A 69 24.66 18.38 29.39
N ARG A 70 25.70 17.95 28.70
CA ARG A 70 27.04 17.81 29.28
C ARG A 70 27.73 19.17 29.17
N THR A 71 27.97 19.81 30.32
CA THR A 71 28.80 21.02 30.39
C THR A 71 30.23 20.69 29.97
N GLY A 72 30.72 21.33 28.92
CA GLY A 72 32.09 21.16 28.42
C GLY A 72 32.61 22.48 27.85
N GLY A 73 33.83 22.85 28.25
CA GLY A 73 34.54 24.06 27.84
C GLY A 73 34.91 24.09 26.35
N ARG A 74 36.14 24.53 26.03
CA ARG A 74 36.63 25.02 24.72
C ARG A 74 36.32 24.21 23.42
N VAL A 75 35.72 23.01 23.50
CA VAL A 75 35.36 22.14 22.36
C VAL A 75 33.83 21.94 22.20
N GLY A 76 33.00 22.55 23.05
CA GLY A 76 31.53 22.58 22.91
C GLY A 76 30.79 21.61 23.83
N GLY A 77 29.54 21.98 24.17
CA GLY A 77 28.65 21.20 25.03
C GLY A 77 28.05 19.98 24.32
N GLY A 78 27.95 18.86 25.05
CA GLY A 78 27.34 17.62 24.56
C GLY A 78 25.96 17.38 25.17
N ALA A 79 25.36 16.23 24.89
CA ALA A 79 24.16 15.75 25.56
C ALA A 79 24.25 14.27 25.84
N VAL A 80 23.70 13.82 26.96
CA VAL A 80 23.71 12.42 27.38
C VAL A 80 22.36 12.03 27.93
N LEU A 81 21.94 10.78 27.70
CA LEU A 81 20.79 10.22 28.37
C LEU A 81 21.09 10.02 29.85
N THR A 82 20.10 10.39 30.66
CA THR A 82 20.07 10.03 32.07
C THR A 82 19.78 8.54 32.23
N GLU A 83 19.87 8.06 33.47
CA GLU A 83 19.47 6.69 33.81
C GLU A 83 17.99 6.45 33.45
N ASP A 84 17.11 7.42 33.73
CA ASP A 84 15.69 7.31 33.37
C ASP A 84 15.47 7.35 31.86
N GLY A 85 16.28 8.12 31.12
CA GLY A 85 16.31 8.07 29.66
C GLY A 85 16.63 6.67 29.11
N ARG A 86 17.63 5.99 29.69
CA ARG A 86 18.00 4.63 29.30
C ARG A 86 16.96 3.60 29.73
N ARG A 87 16.37 3.73 30.91
CA ARG A 87 15.27 2.86 31.38
C ARG A 87 14.04 2.97 30.47
N LEU A 88 13.71 4.17 29.99
CA LEU A 88 12.65 4.37 29.01
C LEU A 88 12.95 3.65 27.70
N LEU A 89 14.16 3.80 27.15
CA LEU A 89 14.57 3.10 25.92
C LEU A 89 14.49 1.58 26.08
N ALA A 90 15.04 1.05 27.18
CA ALA A 90 14.98 -0.38 27.48
C ALA A 90 13.53 -0.90 27.60
N SER A 91 12.64 -0.12 28.23
CA SER A 91 11.22 -0.48 28.34
C SER A 91 10.51 -0.48 26.98
N MET A 92 10.85 0.48 26.10
CA MET A 92 10.30 0.55 24.74
C MET A 92 10.79 -0.61 23.87
N HIS A 93 12.08 -0.94 23.93
CA HIS A 93 12.64 -2.11 23.23
C HIS A 93 12.02 -3.42 23.71
N TRP A 94 11.83 -3.58 25.02
CA TRP A 94 11.14 -4.74 25.58
C TRP A 94 9.71 -4.85 25.05
N LEU A 95 8.95 -3.75 25.04
CA LEU A 95 7.57 -3.73 24.55
C LEU A 95 7.49 -4.03 23.05
N GLN A 96 8.41 -3.49 22.25
CA GLN A 96 8.53 -3.79 20.82
C GLN A 96 8.82 -5.28 20.58
N ALA A 97 9.79 -5.85 21.30
CA ALA A 97 10.14 -7.26 21.20
C ALA A 97 8.97 -8.18 21.58
N GLU A 98 8.20 -7.83 22.62
CA GLU A 98 7.05 -8.62 23.04
C GLU A 98 5.91 -8.57 22.02
N LEU A 99 5.63 -7.41 21.43
CA LEU A 99 4.65 -7.31 20.35
C LEU A 99 5.09 -8.07 19.09
N GLN A 100 6.38 -8.04 18.75
CA GLN A 100 6.94 -8.82 17.65
C GLN A 100 6.84 -10.33 17.91
N ARG A 101 7.05 -10.76 19.15
CA ARG A 101 6.85 -12.15 19.56
C ARG A 101 5.39 -12.56 19.43
N LEU A 102 4.46 -11.71 19.87
CA LEU A 102 3.02 -11.96 19.75
C LEU A 102 2.55 -11.99 18.30
N SER A 103 3.06 -11.10 17.43
CA SER A 103 2.73 -11.10 16.01
C SER A 103 3.24 -12.36 15.30
N ALA A 104 4.49 -12.76 15.56
CA ALA A 104 5.07 -13.99 15.02
C ALA A 104 4.33 -15.25 15.49
N ALA A 105 4.00 -15.32 16.79
CA ALA A 105 3.22 -16.43 17.34
C ALA A 105 1.78 -16.48 16.77
N SER A 106 1.18 -15.32 16.48
CA SER A 106 -0.15 -15.23 15.86
C SER A 106 -0.11 -15.66 14.40
N ALA A 107 0.93 -15.30 13.65
CA ALA A 107 1.12 -15.76 12.27
C ALA A 107 1.20 -17.30 12.19
N ALA A 108 1.95 -17.94 13.09
CA ALA A 108 2.06 -19.40 13.15
C ALA A 108 0.75 -20.10 13.55
N ARG A 109 -0.04 -19.48 14.46
CA ARG A 109 -1.35 -20.02 14.87
C ARG A 109 -2.44 -19.85 13.82
N LEU A 110 -2.42 -18.77 13.05
CA LEU A 110 -3.37 -18.53 11.96
C LEU A 110 -3.23 -19.58 10.84
N ASP A 111 -2.00 -20.05 10.59
CA ASP A 111 -1.70 -21.14 9.68
C ASP A 111 -2.25 -22.48 10.20
N GLN A 112 -2.05 -22.77 11.49
CA GLN A 112 -2.56 -23.99 12.14
C GLN A 112 -4.08 -24.05 12.28
N GLN A 113 -4.77 -22.92 12.39
CA GLN A 113 -6.23 -22.88 12.59
C GLN A 113 -7.05 -22.92 11.29
N ASN A 114 -6.43 -23.04 10.10
CA ASN A 114 -7.13 -23.03 8.80
C ASN A 114 -8.07 -21.80 8.61
N LEU A 115 -7.80 -20.71 9.34
CA LEU A 115 -8.43 -19.41 9.13
C LEU A 115 -7.85 -18.72 7.90
N ALA A 116 -6.64 -19.12 7.49
CA ALA A 116 -6.25 -19.12 6.09
C ALA A 116 -7.14 -20.11 5.34
N GLY A 117 -8.18 -19.64 4.65
CA GLY A 117 -8.99 -20.51 3.81
C GLY A 117 -8.14 -21.27 2.78
N ARG A 118 -8.75 -22.21 2.04
CA ARG A 118 -8.10 -23.15 1.07
C ARG A 118 -7.07 -22.56 0.08
N ASP A 119 -6.95 -21.23 0.00
CA ASP A 119 -6.05 -20.48 -0.88
C ASP A 119 -5.02 -19.59 -0.13
N GLY A 120 -4.78 -19.78 1.18
CA GLY A 120 -3.82 -18.96 1.96
C GLY A 120 -4.35 -17.58 2.41
N PHE A 121 -5.68 -17.42 2.45
CA PHE A 121 -6.31 -16.13 2.75
C PHE A 121 -6.38 -15.83 4.25
N ALA A 122 -5.45 -15.03 4.80
CA ALA A 122 -5.52 -14.54 6.18
C ALA A 122 -6.13 -13.11 6.26
N PRO A 123 -7.46 -12.95 6.41
CA PRO A 123 -8.16 -11.66 6.25
C PRO A 123 -7.70 -10.54 7.19
N VAL A 124 -7.24 -10.88 8.41
CA VAL A 124 -6.79 -9.91 9.41
C VAL A 124 -5.42 -9.31 9.10
N LEU A 125 -4.58 -9.98 8.31
CA LEU A 125 -3.19 -9.58 8.03
C LEU A 125 -2.93 -9.28 6.54
N SER A 126 -3.97 -9.36 5.73
CA SER A 126 -3.85 -9.13 4.30
C SER A 126 -3.75 -7.63 4.02
N TRP A 127 -2.57 -7.16 3.56
CA TRP A 127 -2.38 -5.76 3.16
C TRP A 127 -3.39 -5.30 2.10
N ARG A 128 -4.02 -6.25 1.39
CA ARG A 128 -5.14 -6.06 0.46
C ARG A 128 -6.26 -5.18 1.04
N PHE A 129 -6.49 -5.22 2.36
CA PHE A 129 -7.47 -4.39 3.06
C PHE A 129 -6.89 -3.08 3.62
N VAL A 130 -5.56 -2.94 3.65
CA VAL A 130 -4.84 -1.77 4.19
C VAL A 130 -4.38 -0.83 3.07
N MET A 131 -4.17 -1.34 1.85
CA MET A 131 -3.69 -0.55 0.72
C MET A 131 -4.72 0.48 0.26
N LYS A 132 -4.27 1.74 0.19
CA LYS A 132 -5.02 2.85 -0.38
C LYS A 132 -4.36 3.21 -1.71
N THR A 133 -5.05 2.93 -2.81
CA THR A 133 -4.63 3.38 -4.13
C THR A 133 -5.70 4.29 -4.73
N SER A 134 -5.30 5.12 -5.70
CA SER A 134 -6.26 5.93 -6.47
C SER A 134 -6.93 5.12 -7.60
N ALA A 135 -6.45 3.91 -7.89
CA ALA A 135 -7.06 3.00 -8.85
C ALA A 135 -8.32 2.39 -8.23
N ARG A 136 -9.48 2.65 -8.83
CA ARG A 136 -10.77 2.12 -8.34
C ARG A 136 -11.04 0.69 -8.81
N ASN A 137 -10.32 0.24 -9.83
CA ASN A 137 -10.36 -1.15 -10.25
C ASN A 137 -9.14 -1.87 -9.67
N MET A 138 -9.40 -2.74 -8.71
CA MET A 138 -8.39 -3.62 -8.13
C MET A 138 -8.94 -5.04 -8.19
N LEU A 139 -8.53 -5.77 -9.22
CA LEU A 139 -9.06 -7.09 -9.52
C LEU A 139 -8.05 -8.14 -9.06
N ARG A 140 -8.51 -9.07 -8.22
CA ARG A 140 -7.74 -10.30 -7.92
C ARG A 140 -7.73 -11.17 -9.17
N CYS A 141 -6.55 -11.62 -9.56
CA CYS A 141 -6.32 -12.43 -10.73
C CYS A 141 -5.31 -13.54 -10.46
N LYS A 142 -5.29 -14.56 -11.32
CA LYS A 142 -4.24 -15.57 -11.36
C LYS A 142 -3.48 -15.47 -12.67
N VAL A 143 -2.15 -15.53 -12.63
CA VAL A 143 -1.32 -15.56 -13.83
C VAL A 143 -1.56 -16.87 -14.56
N VAL A 144 -1.92 -16.78 -15.83
CA VAL A 144 -2.12 -17.94 -16.71
C VAL A 144 -0.86 -18.19 -17.52
N GLU A 145 -0.26 -17.13 -18.05
CA GLU A 145 0.90 -17.22 -18.94
C GLU A 145 1.75 -15.95 -18.86
N VAL A 146 3.07 -16.09 -19.00
CA VAL A 146 4.01 -14.97 -19.11
C VAL A 146 4.86 -15.14 -20.37
N LYS A 147 4.66 -14.28 -21.36
CA LYS A 147 5.42 -14.24 -22.61
C LYS A 147 6.47 -13.14 -22.52
N ARG A 148 7.73 -13.53 -22.35
CA ARG A 148 8.85 -12.58 -22.25
C ARG A 148 9.34 -12.18 -23.64
N GLY A 149 9.43 -10.89 -23.88
CA GLY A 149 10.12 -10.28 -25.02
C GLY A 149 11.40 -9.56 -24.59
N PRO A 150 12.15 -8.97 -25.54
CA PRO A 150 13.44 -8.34 -25.26
C PRO A 150 13.33 -7.07 -24.41
N VAL A 151 12.21 -6.35 -24.48
CA VAL A 151 11.99 -5.08 -23.76
C VAL A 151 10.82 -5.17 -22.77
N SER A 152 9.76 -5.89 -23.14
CA SER A 152 8.55 -6.03 -22.36
C SER A 152 8.09 -7.47 -22.32
N ALA A 153 7.20 -7.78 -21.38
CA ALA A 153 6.55 -9.06 -21.26
C ALA A 153 5.03 -8.88 -21.29
N GLU A 154 4.37 -9.78 -22.02
CA GLU A 154 2.92 -9.91 -21.99
C GLU A 154 2.53 -10.93 -20.90
N VAL A 155 1.70 -10.51 -19.96
CA VAL A 155 1.21 -11.34 -18.85
C VAL A 155 -0.28 -11.53 -19.03
N ILE A 156 -0.70 -12.79 -19.20
CA ILE A 156 -2.11 -13.17 -19.31
C ILE A 156 -2.61 -13.57 -17.94
N LEU A 157 -3.74 -13.00 -17.54
CA LEU A 157 -4.35 -13.11 -16.23
C LEU A 157 -5.77 -13.67 -16.36
N SER A 158 -6.17 -14.54 -15.46
CA SER A 158 -7.57 -14.94 -15.27
C SER A 158 -8.17 -14.12 -14.14
N VAL A 159 -9.29 -13.45 -14.41
CA VAL A 159 -10.06 -12.66 -13.43
C VAL A 159 -11.23 -13.47 -12.88
N THR A 160 -11.92 -14.18 -13.78
CA THR A 160 -12.99 -15.16 -13.53
C THR A 160 -12.85 -16.30 -14.55
N ASP A 161 -13.67 -17.34 -14.45
CA ASP A 161 -13.62 -18.50 -15.38
C ASP A 161 -13.79 -18.12 -16.85
N GLY A 162 -14.47 -17.00 -17.14
CA GLY A 162 -14.72 -16.52 -18.51
C GLY A 162 -13.96 -15.25 -18.91
N ILE A 163 -13.25 -14.59 -17.99
CA ILE A 163 -12.61 -13.29 -18.26
C ILE A 163 -11.12 -13.37 -18.07
N ARG A 164 -10.41 -13.00 -19.13
CA ARG A 164 -8.95 -12.83 -19.12
C ARG A 164 -8.58 -11.36 -19.31
N LEU A 165 -7.49 -10.96 -18.66
CA LEU A 165 -6.82 -9.70 -18.90
C LEU A 165 -5.41 -9.95 -19.40
N VAL A 166 -4.92 -9.04 -20.22
CA VAL A 166 -3.57 -8.99 -20.76
C VAL A 166 -2.95 -7.70 -20.25
N ALA A 167 -1.85 -7.83 -19.52
CA ALA A 167 -1.01 -6.72 -19.07
C ALA A 167 0.32 -6.74 -19.81
N ILE A 168 0.87 -5.57 -20.11
CA ILE A 168 2.23 -5.43 -20.64
C ILE A 168 3.06 -4.67 -19.62
N ILE A 169 4.11 -5.31 -19.11
CA ILE A 169 5.05 -4.76 -18.13
C ILE A 169 6.49 -5.00 -18.58
N THR A 170 7.48 -4.42 -17.88
CA THR A 170 8.90 -4.68 -18.19
C THR A 170 9.31 -6.09 -17.81
N GLY A 171 10.30 -6.65 -18.51
CA GLY A 171 10.88 -7.95 -18.14
C GLY A 171 11.46 -7.95 -16.72
N GLU A 172 12.05 -6.82 -16.30
CA GLU A 172 12.51 -6.61 -14.93
C GLU A 172 11.37 -6.69 -13.92
N SER A 173 10.20 -6.09 -14.23
CA SER A 173 9.02 -6.18 -13.36
C SER A 173 8.51 -7.62 -13.23
N VAL A 174 8.56 -8.41 -14.30
CA VAL A 174 8.21 -9.84 -14.25
C VAL A 174 9.14 -10.58 -13.29
N ALA A 175 10.45 -10.31 -13.35
CA ALA A 175 11.44 -10.94 -12.51
C ALA A 175 11.31 -10.50 -11.04
N SER A 176 11.20 -9.19 -10.79
CA SER A 176 11.12 -8.63 -9.42
C SER A 176 9.83 -9.01 -8.71
N LEU A 177 8.71 -9.06 -9.44
CA LEU A 177 7.43 -9.53 -8.91
C LEU A 177 7.32 -11.07 -8.91
N GLY A 178 8.32 -11.78 -9.44
CA GLY A 178 8.37 -13.24 -9.53
C GLY A 178 7.13 -13.83 -10.21
N LEU A 179 6.72 -13.28 -11.36
CA LEU A 179 5.49 -13.70 -12.04
C LEU A 179 5.71 -15.00 -12.83
N GLU A 180 4.86 -15.98 -12.56
CA GLU A 180 4.84 -17.29 -13.21
C GLU A 180 3.40 -17.83 -13.26
N PRO A 181 3.09 -18.76 -14.19
CA PRO A 181 1.78 -19.40 -14.24
C PRO A 181 1.36 -19.97 -12.89
N GLY A 182 0.15 -19.65 -12.46
CA GLY A 182 -0.41 -20.05 -11.17
C GLY A 182 -0.29 -19.02 -10.06
N LYS A 183 0.57 -18.00 -10.21
CA LYS A 183 0.74 -16.98 -9.18
C LYS A 183 -0.48 -16.07 -9.05
N GLU A 184 -0.90 -15.82 -7.81
CA GLU A 184 -1.96 -14.85 -7.49
C GLU A 184 -1.41 -13.42 -7.56
N VAL A 185 -2.14 -12.55 -8.25
CA VAL A 185 -1.73 -11.16 -8.49
C VAL A 185 -2.95 -10.23 -8.45
N PHE A 186 -2.67 -8.94 -8.48
CA PHE A 186 -3.68 -7.91 -8.64
C PHE A 186 -3.47 -7.10 -9.90
N ALA A 187 -4.54 -6.91 -10.67
CA ALA A 187 -4.60 -5.94 -11.74
C ALA A 187 -5.20 -4.63 -11.19
N LEU A 188 -4.37 -3.58 -11.13
CA LEU A 188 -4.79 -2.23 -10.78
C LEU A 188 -5.01 -1.41 -12.06
N ILE A 189 -6.19 -0.82 -12.19
CA ILE A 189 -6.58 -0.05 -13.37
C ILE A 189 -7.27 1.23 -12.92
N LYS A 190 -6.73 2.38 -13.35
CA LYS A 190 -7.37 3.68 -13.08
C LYS A 190 -8.65 3.78 -13.90
N SER A 191 -9.74 4.24 -13.31
CA SER A 191 -11.05 4.33 -14.01
C SER A 191 -11.03 5.22 -15.25
N THR A 192 -10.17 6.22 -15.29
CA THR A 192 -9.97 7.10 -16.46
C THR A 192 -9.23 6.42 -17.62
N PHE A 193 -8.73 5.19 -17.43
CA PHE A 193 -8.10 4.39 -18.48
C PHE A 193 -9.06 3.33 -19.06
N VAL A 194 -10.26 3.23 -18.51
CA VAL A 194 -11.30 2.32 -18.98
C VAL A 194 -12.19 3.08 -19.95
N LEU A 195 -12.16 2.68 -21.22
CA LEU A 195 -13.09 3.16 -22.23
C LEU A 195 -14.33 2.26 -22.26
N LEU A 196 -15.46 2.78 -22.70
CA LEU A 196 -16.71 2.03 -22.82
C LEU A 196 -17.21 2.03 -24.26
N ALA A 197 -17.78 0.90 -24.66
CA ALA A 197 -18.51 0.78 -25.91
C ALA A 197 -19.72 -0.15 -25.71
N PRO A 198 -20.82 0.04 -26.46
CA PRO A 198 -21.92 -0.92 -26.43
C PRO A 198 -21.45 -2.31 -26.85
N GLU A 199 -22.08 -3.36 -26.30
CA GLU A 199 -21.75 -4.73 -26.69
C GLU A 199 -22.03 -4.93 -28.20
N GLY A 200 -21.08 -5.53 -28.92
CA GLY A 200 -21.13 -5.66 -30.38
C GLY A 200 -20.66 -4.44 -31.19
N GLN A 201 -20.38 -3.30 -30.53
CA GLN A 201 -19.95 -2.05 -31.19
C GLN A 201 -18.52 -1.62 -30.82
N THR A 202 -17.68 -2.53 -30.34
CA THR A 202 -16.30 -2.21 -29.95
C THR A 202 -15.40 -1.87 -31.14
N GLY A 203 -15.78 -2.30 -32.36
CA GLY A 203 -15.01 -2.12 -33.58
C GLY A 203 -13.62 -2.79 -33.54
N ARG A 204 -12.75 -2.39 -34.48
CA ARG A 204 -11.32 -2.76 -34.46
C ARG A 204 -10.57 -1.76 -33.58
N THR A 205 -10.04 -2.26 -32.48
CA THR A 205 -9.32 -1.44 -31.49
C THR A 205 -7.95 -2.04 -31.20
N SER A 206 -7.02 -1.19 -30.78
CA SER A 206 -5.72 -1.61 -30.28
C SER A 206 -5.72 -1.83 -28.76
N ALA A 207 -6.88 -1.70 -28.10
CA ALA A 207 -7.07 -2.18 -26.73
C ALA A 207 -7.05 -3.72 -26.74
N ARG A 208 -6.16 -4.31 -25.95
CA ARG A 208 -5.99 -5.77 -25.88
C ARG A 208 -7.03 -6.43 -24.98
N ASN A 209 -7.62 -5.65 -24.07
CA ASN A 209 -8.64 -6.10 -23.16
C ASN A 209 -9.99 -5.55 -23.62
N VAL A 210 -10.92 -6.45 -23.91
CA VAL A 210 -12.32 -6.13 -24.17
C VAL A 210 -13.12 -7.00 -23.20
N VAL A 211 -13.60 -6.39 -22.14
CA VAL A 211 -14.26 -7.09 -21.02
C VAL A 211 -15.76 -6.84 -21.11
N PRO A 212 -16.57 -7.84 -21.48
CA PRO A 212 -18.01 -7.69 -21.52
C PRO A 212 -18.59 -7.60 -20.11
N GLY A 213 -19.67 -6.83 -19.96
CA GLY A 213 -20.35 -6.65 -18.69
C GLY A 213 -21.73 -6.04 -18.85
N THR A 214 -22.42 -5.91 -17.73
CA THR A 214 -23.72 -5.25 -17.64
C THR A 214 -23.59 -4.01 -16.77
N VAL A 215 -24.16 -2.89 -17.18
CA VAL A 215 -24.15 -1.65 -16.41
C VAL A 215 -24.91 -1.88 -15.10
N ALA A 216 -24.19 -1.87 -13.99
CA ALA A 216 -24.75 -2.07 -12.65
C ALA A 216 -25.08 -0.74 -11.96
N ARG A 217 -24.33 0.32 -12.29
CA ARG A 217 -24.52 1.66 -11.73
C ARG A 217 -24.05 2.72 -12.72
N HIS A 218 -24.81 3.80 -12.81
CA HIS A 218 -24.45 5.00 -13.56
C HIS A 218 -24.69 6.21 -12.63
N VAL A 219 -23.66 7.03 -12.41
CA VAL A 219 -23.73 8.28 -11.65
C VAL A 219 -23.26 9.40 -12.54
N GLU A 220 -24.19 10.30 -12.88
CA GLU A 220 -23.89 11.50 -13.64
C GLU A 220 -23.25 12.55 -12.74
N GLY A 221 -22.21 13.20 -13.25
CA GLY A 221 -21.57 14.34 -12.61
C GLY A 221 -21.56 15.56 -13.53
N ALA A 222 -21.12 16.70 -13.02
CA ALA A 222 -21.11 17.96 -13.77
C ALA A 222 -20.17 17.93 -14.99
N VAL A 223 -19.03 17.25 -14.88
CA VAL A 223 -17.98 17.17 -15.91
C VAL A 223 -17.75 15.74 -16.40
N ASN A 224 -17.81 14.77 -15.49
CA ASN A 224 -17.60 13.36 -15.76
C ASN A 224 -18.74 12.54 -15.18
N SER A 225 -19.00 11.40 -15.82
CA SER A 225 -19.91 10.38 -15.32
C SER A 225 -19.13 9.13 -14.92
N GLU A 226 -19.58 8.49 -13.84
CA GLU A 226 -19.08 7.20 -13.41
C GLU A 226 -20.03 6.10 -13.87
N ILE A 227 -19.50 5.11 -14.58
CA ILE A 227 -20.24 3.93 -15.00
C ILE A 227 -19.54 2.70 -14.44
N VAL A 228 -20.29 1.85 -13.75
CA VAL A 228 -19.81 0.59 -13.17
C VAL A 228 -20.42 -0.57 -13.92
N LEU A 229 -19.58 -1.42 -14.51
CA LEU A 229 -19.98 -2.66 -15.15
C LEU A 229 -19.81 -3.83 -14.19
N ALA A 230 -20.85 -4.65 -14.03
CA ALA A 230 -20.72 -5.99 -13.47
C ALA A 230 -20.15 -6.94 -14.53
N ILE A 231 -19.04 -7.61 -14.18
CA ILE A 231 -18.30 -8.51 -15.08
C ILE A 231 -18.38 -9.98 -14.63
N GLY A 232 -19.31 -10.31 -13.73
CA GLY A 232 -19.50 -11.67 -13.21
C GLY A 232 -18.61 -12.00 -12.00
N GLY A 233 -18.94 -13.11 -11.32
CA GLY A 233 -18.23 -13.54 -10.10
C GLY A 233 -18.25 -12.52 -8.96
N GLY A 234 -19.28 -11.66 -8.92
CA GLY A 234 -19.39 -10.54 -7.98
C GLY A 234 -18.40 -9.39 -8.21
N LYS A 235 -17.65 -9.38 -9.32
CA LYS A 235 -16.64 -8.36 -9.64
C LYS A 235 -17.21 -7.27 -10.53
N THR A 236 -16.63 -6.08 -10.41
CA THR A 236 -17.04 -4.90 -11.18
C THR A 236 -15.84 -4.15 -11.77
N ILE A 237 -16.06 -3.44 -12.87
CA ILE A 237 -15.12 -2.45 -13.42
C ILE A 237 -15.82 -1.08 -13.43
N ALA A 238 -15.21 -0.09 -12.78
CA ALA A 238 -15.62 1.30 -12.79
C ALA A 238 -14.81 2.10 -13.83
N ALA A 239 -15.54 2.81 -14.70
CA ALA A 239 -15.02 3.74 -15.68
C ALA A 239 -15.44 5.17 -15.33
N ILE A 240 -14.54 6.12 -15.55
CA ILE A 240 -14.86 7.56 -15.50
C ILE A 240 -14.70 8.08 -16.92
N ILE A 241 -15.81 8.52 -17.51
CA ILE A 241 -15.86 9.10 -18.86
C ILE A 241 -16.41 10.53 -18.79
N THR A 242 -16.22 11.33 -19.83
CA THR A 242 -16.80 12.68 -19.87
C THR A 242 -18.32 12.58 -19.89
N LYS A 243 -18.99 13.60 -19.35
CA LYS A 243 -20.46 13.69 -19.37
C LYS A 243 -21.01 13.57 -20.79
N GLU A 244 -20.41 14.28 -21.74
CA GLU A 244 -20.77 14.21 -23.17
C GLU A 244 -20.66 12.79 -23.76
N SER A 245 -19.61 12.04 -23.40
CA SER A 245 -19.47 10.64 -23.81
C SER A 245 -20.57 9.76 -23.20
N ALA A 246 -20.93 10.00 -21.93
CA ALA A 246 -21.98 9.25 -21.27
C ALA A 246 -23.36 9.52 -21.89
N GLU A 247 -23.66 10.78 -22.21
CA GLU A 247 -24.88 11.19 -22.91
C GLU A 247 -24.95 10.58 -24.31
N THR A 248 -23.84 10.60 -25.05
CA THR A 248 -23.74 10.02 -26.39
C THR A 248 -23.95 8.50 -26.37
N LEU A 249 -23.36 7.81 -25.39
CA LEU A 249 -23.47 6.35 -25.24
C LEU A 249 -24.84 5.93 -24.68
N GLY A 250 -25.50 6.79 -23.92
CA GLY A 250 -26.88 6.60 -23.47
C GLY A 250 -27.10 5.43 -22.52
N PHE A 251 -26.05 4.93 -21.85
CA PHE A 251 -26.13 3.74 -21.00
C PHE A 251 -27.08 3.90 -19.82
N LYS A 252 -27.95 2.92 -19.64
CA LYS A 252 -28.84 2.73 -18.49
C LYS A 252 -28.42 1.50 -17.69
N VAL A 253 -28.82 1.45 -16.42
CA VAL A 253 -28.62 0.26 -15.59
C VAL A 253 -29.35 -0.92 -16.23
N GLY A 254 -28.63 -2.03 -16.40
CA GLY A 254 -29.10 -3.23 -17.12
C GLY A 254 -28.58 -3.34 -18.54
N ASP A 255 -28.06 -2.27 -19.13
CA ASP A 255 -27.54 -2.30 -20.50
C ASP A 255 -26.26 -3.12 -20.61
N ARG A 256 -26.05 -3.71 -21.79
CA ARG A 256 -24.85 -4.48 -22.13
C ARG A 256 -23.77 -3.58 -22.70
N ALA A 257 -22.57 -3.67 -22.13
CA ALA A 257 -21.43 -2.85 -22.52
C ALA A 257 -20.11 -3.62 -22.40
N CYS A 258 -19.09 -3.14 -23.09
CA CYS A 258 -17.72 -3.64 -23.00
C CYS A 258 -16.81 -2.56 -22.41
N ALA A 259 -15.97 -2.95 -21.46
CA ALA A 259 -14.85 -2.16 -20.99
C ALA A 259 -13.60 -2.44 -21.83
N LEU A 260 -13.05 -1.41 -22.47
CA LEU A 260 -11.85 -1.50 -23.28
C LEU A 260 -10.66 -0.93 -22.50
N ILE A 261 -9.61 -1.73 -22.36
CA ILE A 261 -8.43 -1.36 -21.54
C ILE A 261 -7.16 -1.71 -22.31
N LYS A 262 -6.25 -0.75 -22.41
CA LYS A 262 -4.90 -0.97 -22.94
C LYS A 262 -4.11 -1.85 -21.98
N ALA A 263 -3.39 -2.84 -22.51
CA ALA A 263 -2.57 -3.73 -21.67
C ALA A 263 -1.50 -2.98 -20.88
N SER A 264 -0.99 -1.87 -21.41
CA SER A 264 -0.03 -0.98 -20.74
C SER A 264 -0.64 -0.09 -19.64
N HIS A 265 -1.97 -0.06 -19.49
CA HIS A 265 -2.67 0.69 -18.43
C HIS A 265 -2.98 -0.18 -17.20
N ILE A 266 -2.56 -1.45 -17.21
CA ILE A 266 -2.74 -2.38 -16.10
C ILE A 266 -1.43 -2.47 -15.33
N ILE A 267 -1.47 -2.06 -14.06
CA ILE A 267 -0.35 -2.24 -13.13
C ILE A 267 -0.56 -3.55 -12.38
N LEU A 268 0.51 -4.33 -12.22
CA LEU A 268 0.47 -5.57 -11.45
C LEU A 268 1.07 -5.37 -10.07
N ALA A 269 0.39 -5.91 -9.06
CA ALA A 269 0.92 -6.02 -7.71
C ALA A 269 0.82 -7.47 -7.24
N VAL A 270 1.79 -7.88 -6.43
CA VAL A 270 1.86 -9.20 -5.78
C VAL A 270 1.95 -9.01 -4.28
N GLU A 271 1.67 -10.06 -3.51
CA GLU A 271 1.79 -9.99 -2.04
C GLU A 271 3.22 -9.84 -1.52
#